data_AF-A0A1Y0ESE8-F1
#
_entry.id   AF-A0A1Y0ESE8-F1
#
_cell.length_a   1.000
_cell.length_b   1.000
_cell.length_c   1.000
_cell.angle_alpha   90.00
_cell.angle_beta   90.00
_cell.angle_gamma   90.00
#
_symmetry.space_group_name_H-M   'P 1'
#
loop_
_entity.id
_entity.type
_entity.pdbx_description
1 polymer ?
#
loop_
_entity_poly.entity_id
_entity_poly.type
_entity_poly.pdbx_seq_one_letter_code
_entity_poly.pdbx_strand_id
1 'polypeptide(L)'
;MTPFSPSSLRRATRRVAAVALLLGLALGTAQAQATHDHASHEPPANATATPATPATPGTTAPDAAEPWVDGEVRRWDPHTGKLTLRHGAIANLAMPAMTMVFQLHPRLQATADLQPGQRVRFQAERQGGALVVTQLHAL
;
A
#
# COMPACT_ATOMS: atom_id res chain seq x y z
N MET A 1 -47.28 -3.00 34.71
CA MET A 1 -47.60 -1.76 33.99
C MET A 1 -46.47 -1.46 33.01
N THR A 2 -46.87 -1.43 31.75
CA THR A 2 -46.23 -1.09 30.46
C THR A 2 -45.38 0.21 30.44
N PRO A 3 -44.63 0.53 29.36
CA PRO A 3 -44.24 -0.30 28.20
C PRO A 3 -42.78 -0.13 27.68
N PHE A 4 -42.38 -1.17 26.93
CA PHE A 4 -41.53 -1.20 25.74
C PHE A 4 -41.46 0.12 24.94
N SER A 5 -40.24 0.54 24.55
CA SER A 5 -39.99 1.66 23.63
C SER A 5 -39.69 1.13 22.21
N PRO A 6 -40.56 1.36 21.22
CA PRO A 6 -40.28 1.03 19.83
C PRO A 6 -39.67 2.21 19.04
N SER A 7 -38.79 1.85 18.11
CA SER A 7 -38.73 2.39 16.74
C SER A 7 -38.60 3.89 16.52
N SER A 8 -37.41 4.32 16.08
CA SER A 8 -37.23 5.54 15.28
C SER A 8 -36.46 5.21 14.01
N LEU A 9 -37.16 4.52 13.11
CA LEU A 9 -36.78 4.35 11.71
C LEU A 9 -36.94 5.71 11.01
N ARG A 10 -35.87 6.50 10.91
CA ARG A 10 -35.89 7.72 10.09
C ARG A 10 -35.64 7.33 8.63
N ARG A 11 -36.72 7.03 7.91
CA ARG A 11 -36.76 7.15 6.44
C ARG A 11 -36.80 8.64 6.10
N ALA A 12 -35.95 9.11 5.19
CA ALA A 12 -36.30 10.21 4.29
C ALA A 12 -35.27 10.38 3.16
N THR A 13 -35.59 9.74 2.03
CA THR A 13 -35.14 10.01 0.66
C THR A 13 -35.27 11.49 0.27
N ARG A 14 -34.22 12.12 -0.28
CA ARG A 14 -34.31 13.24 -1.26
C ARG A 14 -33.05 13.21 -2.15
N ARG A 15 -33.13 12.63 -3.36
CA ARG A 15 -33.41 13.28 -4.66
C ARG A 15 -32.31 14.25 -5.13
N VAL A 16 -31.52 13.74 -6.09
CA VAL A 16 -31.13 14.36 -7.37
C VAL A 16 -31.02 15.88 -7.41
N ALA A 17 -29.82 16.38 -7.68
CA ALA A 17 -29.61 17.57 -8.50
C ALA A 17 -28.33 17.37 -9.32
N ALA A 18 -28.51 17.02 -10.60
CA ALA A 18 -27.53 17.25 -11.63
C ALA A 18 -27.43 18.76 -11.88
N VAL A 19 -26.22 19.30 -11.95
CA VAL A 19 -25.98 20.63 -12.53
C VAL A 19 -24.87 20.54 -13.57
N ALA A 20 -25.19 21.16 -14.68
CA ALA A 20 -24.58 21.10 -15.99
C ALA A 20 -23.18 21.73 -16.08
N LEU A 21 -22.34 21.08 -16.89
CA LEU A 21 -21.66 21.64 -18.07
C LEU A 21 -21.24 23.11 -17.99
N LEU A 22 -19.92 23.37 -17.94
CA LEU A 22 -19.33 24.44 -18.74
C LEU A 22 -17.99 24.02 -19.35
N LEU A 23 -18.01 24.09 -20.68
CA LEU A 23 -16.97 23.84 -21.65
C LEU A 23 -15.93 24.98 -21.59
N GLY A 24 -14.69 24.65 -21.27
CA GLY A 24 -13.55 25.59 -21.30
C GLY A 24 -12.45 25.06 -22.21
N LEU A 25 -12.52 25.42 -23.48
CA LEU A 25 -11.52 25.14 -24.51
C LEU A 25 -10.37 26.14 -24.34
N ALA A 26 -9.16 25.68 -23.97
CA ALA A 26 -7.94 26.49 -24.03
C ALA A 26 -6.86 25.72 -24.79
N LEU A 27 -6.49 26.31 -25.93
CA LEU A 27 -5.41 25.94 -26.85
C LEU A 27 -4.08 25.70 -26.12
N GLY A 28 -3.36 24.68 -26.59
CA GLY A 28 -2.12 24.20 -26.00
C GLY A 28 -0.89 25.08 -26.24
N THR A 29 0.15 24.75 -25.48
CA THR A 29 1.54 24.85 -25.91
C THR A 29 2.19 23.50 -25.66
N ALA A 30 2.70 22.90 -26.73
CA ALA A 30 3.50 21.69 -26.71
C ALA A 30 4.85 22.01 -26.05
N GLN A 31 5.25 21.22 -25.05
CA GLN A 31 6.63 21.15 -24.61
C GLN A 31 7.14 19.74 -24.92
N ALA A 32 7.77 19.62 -26.09
CA ALA A 32 8.68 18.53 -26.39
C ALA A 32 9.92 18.70 -25.50
N GLN A 33 10.15 17.75 -24.59
CA GLN A 33 11.40 17.67 -23.85
C GLN A 33 12.22 16.48 -24.34
N ALA A 34 13.44 16.85 -24.71
CA ALA A 34 14.53 16.10 -25.29
C ALA A 34 14.67 14.65 -24.83
N THR A 35 14.91 13.81 -25.84
CA THR A 35 15.61 12.53 -25.74
C THR A 35 16.90 12.71 -24.92
N HIS A 36 17.11 11.86 -23.92
CA HIS A 36 18.39 11.71 -23.25
C HIS A 36 19.14 10.57 -23.94
N ASP A 37 20.15 10.94 -24.73
CA ASP A 37 21.20 10.04 -25.19
C ASP A 37 21.89 9.36 -24.00
N HIS A 38 21.81 8.03 -23.92
CA HIS A 38 22.70 7.22 -23.08
C HIS A 38 23.78 6.63 -23.97
N ALA A 39 24.80 7.44 -24.25
CA ALA A 39 26.05 6.98 -24.80
C ALA A 39 27.01 6.56 -23.67
N SER A 40 27.72 5.45 -23.91
CA SER A 40 28.97 5.02 -23.25
C SER A 40 28.85 4.14 -22.00
N HIS A 41 28.95 2.82 -22.18
CA HIS A 41 30.17 2.07 -21.83
C HIS A 41 30.09 0.61 -22.32
N GLU A 42 30.90 0.28 -23.33
CA GLU A 42 31.40 -1.08 -23.54
C GLU A 42 32.74 -1.22 -22.80
N PRO A 43 33.00 -2.37 -22.18
CA PRO A 43 34.34 -2.94 -22.16
C PRO A 43 34.37 -4.35 -22.79
N PRO A 44 35.55 -4.82 -23.23
CA PRO A 44 35.70 -5.89 -24.21
C PRO A 44 35.56 -7.30 -23.63
N ALA A 45 35.38 -8.22 -24.57
CA ALA A 45 35.36 -9.66 -24.45
C ALA A 45 36.43 -10.27 -23.53
N ASN A 46 36.02 -11.26 -22.75
CA ASN A 46 36.89 -12.36 -22.35
C ASN A 46 36.23 -13.71 -22.67
N ALA A 47 37.09 -14.66 -23.05
CA ALA A 47 36.78 -15.86 -23.80
C ALA A 47 36.19 -17.03 -22.99
N THR A 48 35.35 -17.81 -23.69
CA THR A 48 35.27 -19.29 -23.75
C THR A 48 35.54 -20.14 -22.51
N ALA A 49 34.51 -20.85 -22.02
CA ALA A 49 34.54 -22.31 -21.77
C ALA A 49 33.13 -22.87 -21.48
N THR A 50 32.88 -24.07 -22.00
CA THR A 50 31.61 -24.82 -22.18
C THR A 50 31.20 -25.65 -20.94
N PRO A 51 30.23 -26.59 -21.06
CA PRO A 51 28.83 -26.54 -20.62
C PRO A 51 28.59 -27.02 -19.17
N ALA A 52 27.57 -26.47 -18.52
CA ALA A 52 27.04 -27.01 -17.27
C ALA A 52 25.62 -27.55 -17.49
N THR A 53 25.47 -28.87 -17.42
CA THR A 53 24.21 -29.48 -16.96
C THR A 53 24.56 -30.58 -15.96
N PRO A 54 24.18 -30.40 -14.70
CA PRO A 54 23.35 -31.41 -14.07
C PRO A 54 21.97 -30.84 -13.73
N ALA A 55 20.97 -31.67 -13.99
CA ALA A 55 19.58 -31.43 -13.69
C ALA A 55 19.26 -31.47 -12.19
N THR A 56 18.12 -30.84 -11.86
CA THR A 56 17.20 -31.05 -10.72
C THR A 56 17.64 -30.60 -9.31
N PRO A 57 16.69 -30.29 -8.39
CA PRO A 57 15.24 -30.20 -8.53
C PRO A 57 14.66 -28.81 -8.23
N GLY A 58 13.43 -28.58 -8.71
CA GLY A 58 12.63 -27.42 -8.38
C GLY A 58 12.60 -27.19 -6.88
N THR A 59 13.21 -26.09 -6.45
CA THR A 59 12.94 -25.53 -5.14
C THR A 59 11.53 -24.95 -5.26
N THR A 60 10.53 -25.70 -4.80
CA THR A 60 9.29 -25.10 -4.34
C THR A 60 9.72 -24.08 -3.29
N ALA A 61 9.85 -22.81 -3.71
CA ALA A 61 10.09 -21.73 -2.80
C ALA A 61 8.97 -21.83 -1.74
N PRO A 62 9.30 -21.90 -0.44
CA PRO A 62 8.27 -21.69 0.56
C PRO A 62 7.63 -20.35 0.21
N ASP A 63 6.30 -20.29 0.24
CA ASP A 63 5.53 -19.05 0.19
C ASP A 63 6.22 -18.09 1.17
N ALA A 64 7.01 -17.15 0.63
CA ALA A 64 7.98 -16.42 1.41
C ALA A 64 7.21 -15.36 2.19
N ALA A 65 6.72 -15.73 3.37
CA ALA A 65 6.00 -14.82 4.24
C ALA A 65 6.80 -13.52 4.40
N GLU A 66 6.17 -12.38 4.09
CA GLU A 66 6.83 -11.07 4.17
C GLU A 66 7.51 -10.86 5.54
N PRO A 67 8.63 -10.13 5.60
CA PRO A 67 9.30 -9.87 6.86
C PRO A 67 8.42 -9.06 7.81
N TRP A 68 8.37 -9.48 9.08
CA TRP A 68 7.74 -8.69 10.14
C TRP A 68 8.57 -7.45 10.44
N VAL A 69 7.87 -6.33 10.61
CA VAL A 69 8.45 -5.02 10.89
C VAL A 69 7.87 -4.51 12.20
N ASP A 70 8.75 -4.08 13.11
CA ASP A 70 8.36 -3.37 14.32
C ASP A 70 7.98 -1.91 13.98
N GLY A 71 6.91 -1.41 14.61
CA GLY A 71 6.46 -0.04 14.43
C GLY A 71 5.67 0.50 15.59
N GLU A 72 5.29 1.77 15.47
CA GLU A 72 4.47 2.48 16.43
C GLU A 72 3.38 3.27 15.70
N VAL A 73 2.14 3.11 16.15
CA VAL A 73 0.97 3.81 15.61
C VAL A 73 1.10 5.29 15.93
N ARG A 74 1.13 6.12 14.89
CA ARG A 74 1.11 7.58 15.03
C ARG A 74 -0.29 8.15 14.84
N ARG A 75 -1.09 7.52 13.97
CA ARG A 75 -2.50 7.88 13.76
C ARG A 75 -3.25 6.72 13.12
N TRP A 76 -4.47 6.45 13.59
CA TRP A 76 -5.39 5.49 13.00
C TRP A 76 -6.68 6.19 12.58
N ASP A 77 -7.11 5.95 11.35
CA ASP A 77 -8.41 6.38 10.83
C ASP A 77 -9.21 5.16 10.32
N PRO A 78 -10.18 4.65 11.11
CA PRO A 78 -10.98 3.49 10.72
C PRO A 78 -11.96 3.77 9.59
N HIS A 79 -12.28 5.03 9.29
CA HIS A 79 -13.21 5.36 8.20
C HIS A 79 -12.54 5.26 6.83
N THR A 80 -11.25 5.63 6.76
CA THR A 80 -10.48 5.63 5.51
C THR A 80 -9.50 4.47 5.42
N GLY A 81 -9.32 3.69 6.50
CA GLY A 81 -8.34 2.62 6.58
C GLY A 81 -6.90 3.12 6.57
N LYS A 82 -6.67 4.42 6.79
CA LYS A 82 -5.33 5.02 6.80
C LYS A 82 -4.68 4.83 8.16
N LEU A 83 -3.53 4.18 8.16
CA LEU A 83 -2.71 3.99 9.34
C LEU A 83 -1.36 4.67 9.14
N THR A 84 -1.06 5.68 9.95
CA THR A 84 0.25 6.32 9.98
C THR A 84 1.11 5.57 10.99
N LEU A 85 2.24 5.02 10.54
CA LEU A 85 3.17 4.27 11.37
C LEU A 85 4.54 4.94 11.35
N ARG A 86 5.17 5.06 12.51
CA ARG A 86 6.63 5.09 12.58
C ARG A 86 7.10 3.64 12.47
N HIS A 87 7.78 3.29 11.40
CA HIS A 87 8.21 1.92 11.15
C HIS A 87 9.73 1.79 11.17
N GLY A 88 10.21 0.59 11.51
CA GLY A 88 11.60 0.18 11.28
C GLY A 88 11.91 0.02 9.79
N ALA A 89 13.08 -0.52 9.46
CA ALA A 89 13.42 -0.80 8.07
C ALA A 89 12.48 -1.86 7.47
N ILE A 90 11.96 -1.61 6.27
CA ILE A 90 11.10 -2.53 5.52
C ILE A 90 11.86 -2.99 4.28
N ALA A 91 12.53 -4.14 4.41
CA ALA A 91 13.46 -4.64 3.39
C ALA A 91 12.78 -4.95 2.05
N ASN A 92 11.61 -5.59 2.08
CA ASN A 92 10.86 -5.97 0.86
C ASN A 92 10.33 -4.76 0.08
N LEU A 93 10.26 -3.58 0.70
CA LEU A 93 9.82 -2.34 0.07
C LEU A 93 10.97 -1.33 -0.12
N ALA A 94 12.21 -1.72 0.20
CA ALA A 94 13.41 -0.89 0.16
C ALA A 94 13.26 0.45 0.94
N MET A 95 12.55 0.42 2.07
CA MET A 95 12.30 1.61 2.87
C MET A 95 13.11 1.60 4.16
N PRO A 96 13.94 2.64 4.42
CA PRO A 96 14.57 2.81 5.74
C PRO A 96 13.52 3.15 6.80
N ALA A 97 13.94 3.17 8.07
CA ALA A 97 13.06 3.55 9.18
C ALA A 97 12.57 5.00 9.00
N MET A 98 11.25 5.18 8.91
CA MET A 98 10.63 6.49 8.71
C MET A 98 9.18 6.49 9.24
N THR A 99 8.50 7.63 9.11
CA THR A 99 7.06 7.73 9.41
C THR A 99 6.27 7.95 8.13
N MET A 100 5.34 7.05 7.83
CA MET A 100 4.56 7.11 6.60
C MET A 100 3.15 6.55 6.77
N VAL A 101 2.27 6.86 5.81
CA VAL A 101 0.89 6.38 5.75
C VAL A 101 0.82 5.08 4.96
N PHE A 102 0.19 4.09 5.57
CA PHE A 102 -0.19 2.82 4.96
C PHE A 102 -1.72 2.72 4.90
N GLN A 103 -2.23 1.87 4.02
CA GLN A 103 -3.60 1.39 4.08
C GLN A 103 -3.61 0.09 4.87
N LEU A 104 -4.56 -0.09 5.78
CA LEU A 104 -4.81 -1.44 6.31
C LEU A 104 -5.54 -2.26 5.26
N HIS A 105 -5.21 -3.53 5.17
CA HIS A 105 -6.01 -4.45 4.36
C HIS A 105 -7.45 -4.50 4.92
N PRO A 106 -8.51 -4.46 4.08
CA PRO A 106 -9.90 -4.34 4.56
C PRO A 106 -10.32 -5.41 5.57
N ARG A 107 -9.74 -6.62 5.47
CA ARG A 107 -9.97 -7.70 6.45
C ARG A 107 -9.47 -7.36 7.85
N LEU A 108 -8.38 -6.60 7.97
CA LEU A 108 -7.86 -6.12 9.25
C LEU A 108 -8.61 -4.88 9.74
N GLN A 109 -9.02 -3.98 8.83
CA GLN A 109 -9.72 -2.75 9.20
C GLN A 109 -10.98 -3.01 10.04
N ALA A 110 -11.72 -4.08 9.72
CA ALA A 110 -12.96 -4.43 10.39
C ALA A 110 -12.80 -4.80 11.88
N THR A 111 -11.60 -5.17 12.32
CA THR A 111 -11.32 -5.62 13.68
C THR A 111 -10.19 -4.86 14.37
N ALA A 112 -9.58 -3.89 13.69
CA ALA A 112 -8.43 -3.15 14.20
C ALA A 112 -8.85 -2.13 15.29
N ASP A 113 -8.36 -2.35 16.51
CA ASP A 113 -8.43 -1.39 17.62
C ASP A 113 -7.04 -0.81 17.88
N LEU A 114 -6.72 0.29 17.20
CA LEU A 114 -5.39 0.92 17.21
C LEU A 114 -5.47 2.32 17.80
N GLN A 115 -4.48 2.66 18.61
CA GLN A 115 -4.40 3.97 19.27
C GLN A 115 -3.01 4.59 19.04
N PRO A 116 -2.91 5.92 18.95
CA PRO A 116 -1.61 6.59 18.88
C PRO A 116 -0.71 6.21 20.06
N GLY A 117 0.58 5.96 19.79
CA GLY A 117 1.57 5.49 20.75
C GLY A 117 1.63 3.97 20.91
N GLN A 118 0.67 3.21 20.37
CA GLN A 118 0.66 1.75 20.46
C GLN A 118 1.82 1.16 19.65
N ARG A 119 2.56 0.22 20.26
CA ARG A 119 3.59 -0.55 19.55
C ARG A 119 2.93 -1.70 18.81
N VAL A 120 3.39 -1.96 17.60
CA VAL A 120 2.86 -3.02 16.74
C VAL A 120 3.98 -3.75 16.03
N ARG A 121 3.69 -4.99 15.61
CA ARG A 121 4.40 -5.69 14.54
C ARG A 121 3.48 -5.85 13.36
N PHE A 122 3.99 -5.61 12.17
CA PHE A 122 3.18 -5.68 10.95
C PHE A 122 3.97 -6.21 9.77
N GLN A 123 3.25 -6.74 8.78
CA GLN A 123 3.75 -7.01 7.44
C GLN A 123 3.10 -6.03 6.48
N ALA A 124 3.86 -5.57 5.49
CA ALA A 124 3.35 -4.66 4.48
C ALA A 124 3.89 -5.01 3.10
N GLU A 125 3.07 -4.77 2.08
CA GLU A 125 3.38 -4.99 0.69
C GLU A 125 2.87 -3.84 -0.18
N ARG A 126 3.27 -3.82 -1.46
CA ARG A 126 2.78 -2.87 -2.44
C ARG A 126 1.72 -3.52 -3.32
N GLN A 127 0.47 -3.11 -3.15
CA GLN A 127 -0.67 -3.59 -3.96
C GLN A 127 -1.22 -2.45 -4.81
N GLY A 128 -1.22 -2.61 -6.14
CA GLY A 128 -1.77 -1.59 -7.06
C GLY A 128 -1.14 -0.20 -6.91
N GLY A 129 0.13 -0.14 -6.51
CA GLY A 129 0.85 1.12 -6.23
C GLY A 129 0.69 1.66 -4.79
N ALA A 130 -0.31 1.20 -4.04
CA ALA A 130 -0.52 1.56 -2.64
C ALA A 130 0.29 0.67 -1.68
N LEU A 131 0.62 1.21 -0.52
CA LEU A 131 1.29 0.47 0.56
C LEU A 131 0.24 -0.08 1.51
N VAL A 132 0.15 -1.41 1.61
CA VAL A 132 -0.92 -2.11 2.33
C VAL A 132 -0.32 -2.95 3.45
N VAL A 133 -0.82 -2.75 4.67
CA VAL A 133 -0.54 -3.62 5.82
C VAL A 133 -1.46 -4.83 5.74
N THR A 134 -0.87 -6.01 5.58
CA THR A 134 -1.61 -7.27 5.38
C THR A 134 -1.68 -8.15 6.62
N GLN A 135 -0.75 -7.96 7.55
CA GLN A 135 -0.80 -8.52 8.90
C GLN A 135 -0.42 -7.45 9.92
N LEU A 136 -1.09 -7.45 11.08
CA LEU A 136 -0.81 -6.53 12.17
C LEU A 136 -1.10 -7.18 13.52
N HIS A 137 -0.19 -6.99 14.47
CA HIS A 137 -0.30 -7.43 15.85
C HIS A 137 0.10 -6.29 16.79
N ALA A 138 -0.78 -5.93 17.73
CA ALA A 138 -0.47 -5.00 18.81
C ALA A 138 0.43 -5.69 19.86
N LEU A 139 1.40 -4.94 20.41
CA LEU A 139 2.35 -5.41 21.42
C LEU A 139 2.04 -4.86 22.81
#